data_AF-A0A7Y9WTU8-F1
#
_entry.id   AF-A0A7Y9WTU8-F1
#
_cell.length_a   1.000
_cell.length_b   1.000
_cell.length_c   1.000
_cell.angle_alpha   90.00
_cell.angle_beta   90.00
_cell.angle_gamma   90.00
#
_symmetry.space_group_name_H-M   'P 1'
#
loop_
_entity.id
_entity.type
_entity.pdbx_description
1 polymer ?
#
loop_
_entity_poly.entity_id
_entity_poly.type
_entity_poly.pdbx_seq_one_letter_code
_entity_poly.pdbx_strand_id
1 'polypeptide(L)'
;MQEGGLEALDVENLWRHYMKTLEMWTAEYERHGAKIRSMIGEKKYRIWRVYLAGCAHAFSVDNVAIFKVLCQKAGKPATSIPTSRRYMYESASVR
;
A
#
# COMPACT_ATOMS: atom_id res chain seq x y z
N MET A 1 17.56 -6.32 4.69
CA MET A 1 17.54 -5.22 5.69
C MET A 1 18.80 -5.26 6.55
N GLN A 2 19.09 -6.38 7.23
CA GLN A 2 20.30 -6.58 8.02
C GLN A 2 21.60 -6.26 7.26
N GLU A 3 21.76 -6.80 6.04
CA GLU A 3 22.91 -6.54 5.17
C GLU A 3 23.05 -5.06 4.77
N GLY A 4 21.95 -4.31 4.80
CA GLY A 4 21.91 -2.87 4.56
C GLY A 4 22.10 -2.03 5.83
N GLY A 5 22.46 -2.63 6.97
CA GLY A 5 22.66 -1.93 8.23
C GLY A 5 21.36 -1.49 8.92
N LEU A 6 20.23 -2.13 8.60
CA LEU A 6 18.92 -1.87 9.20
C LEU A 6 18.42 -3.08 9.98
N GLU A 7 17.93 -2.83 11.19
CA GLU A 7 17.22 -3.78 12.03
C GLU A 7 15.72 -3.53 11.89
N ALA A 8 14.95 -4.56 11.51
CA ALA A 8 13.50 -4.48 11.40
C ALA A 8 12.86 -4.60 12.79
N LEU A 9 11.96 -3.67 13.11
CA LEU A 9 11.30 -3.55 14.41
C LEU A 9 9.83 -3.98 14.35
N ASP A 10 9.15 -3.75 13.23
CA ASP A 10 7.76 -4.13 13.00
C ASP A 10 7.51 -4.35 11.50
N VAL A 11 6.63 -5.31 11.18
CA VAL A 11 6.19 -5.59 9.81
C VAL A 11 4.67 -5.72 9.82
N GLU A 12 4.00 -4.79 9.15
CA GLU A 12 2.55 -4.76 9.06
C GLU A 12 2.11 -5.05 7.62
N ASN A 13 1.25 -6.06 7.44
CA ASN A 13 0.66 -6.39 6.14
C ASN A 13 -0.58 -5.53 5.88
N LEU A 14 -0.58 -4.81 4.77
CA LEU A 14 -1.63 -3.87 4.38
C LEU A 14 -2.41 -4.32 3.13
N TRP A 15 -2.28 -5.59 2.71
CA TRP A 15 -2.85 -6.08 1.46
C TRP A 15 -4.36 -5.81 1.31
N ARG A 16 -5.16 -6.02 2.36
CA ARG A 16 -6.61 -5.74 2.35
C ARG A 16 -6.93 -4.27 2.14
N HIS A 17 -6.14 -3.38 2.72
CA HIS A 17 -6.29 -1.94 2.53
C HIS A 17 -5.99 -1.57 1.08
N TYR A 18 -4.94 -2.14 0.51
CA TYR A 18 -4.55 -1.84 -0.86
C TYR A 18 -5.50 -2.42 -1.91
N MET A 19 -6.05 -3.61 -1.65
CA MET A 19 -7.15 -4.17 -2.43
C MET A 19 -8.32 -3.17 -2.49
N LYS A 20 -8.71 -2.62 -1.34
CA LYS A 20 -9.80 -1.64 -1.29
C LYS A 20 -9.49 -0.36 -2.06
N THR A 21 -8.26 0.13 -1.98
CA THR A 21 -7.80 1.28 -2.76
C THR A 21 -7.93 1.02 -4.26
N LEU A 22 -7.50 -0.14 -4.74
CA LEU A 22 -7.56 -0.50 -6.16
C LEU A 22 -9.00 -0.66 -6.67
N GLU A 23 -9.91 -1.19 -5.85
CA GLU A 23 -11.35 -1.21 -6.18
C GLU A 23 -11.88 0.21 -6.39
N MET A 24 -11.59 1.13 -5.45
CA MET A 24 -12.05 2.51 -5.54
C MET A 24 -11.46 3.24 -6.75
N TRP A 25 -10.16 3.07 -6.99
CA TRP A 25 -9.50 3.66 -8.16
C TRP A 25 -10.04 3.12 -9.47
N THR A 26 -10.27 1.80 -9.56
CA THR A 26 -10.87 1.19 -10.75
C THR A 26 -12.27 1.75 -11.02
N ALA A 27 -13.12 1.79 -9.99
CA ALA A 27 -14.47 2.31 -10.12
C ALA A 27 -14.47 3.79 -10.58
N GLU A 28 -13.61 4.61 -9.99
CA GLU A 28 -13.51 6.03 -10.31
C GLU A 28 -12.91 6.29 -11.71
N TYR A 29 -11.95 5.46 -12.11
CA TYR A 29 -11.33 5.50 -13.44
C TYR A 29 -12.34 5.18 -14.54
N GLU A 30 -13.18 4.16 -14.34
CA GLU A 30 -14.26 3.81 -15.27
C GLU A 30 -15.33 4.92 -15.31
N ARG A 31 -15.72 5.44 -14.15
CA ARG A 31 -16.72 6.52 -14.03
C ARG A 31 -16.32 7.77 -14.81
N HIS A 32 -15.03 8.10 -14.83
CA HIS A 32 -14.48 9.26 -15.53
C HIS A 32 -13.85 8.94 -16.89
N GLY A 33 -14.09 7.75 -17.44
CA GLY A 33 -13.36 7.24 -18.60
C GLY A 33 -13.40 8.16 -19.82
N ALA A 34 -14.51 8.85 -20.10
CA ALA A 34 -14.60 9.78 -21.23
C ALA A 34 -13.61 10.96 -21.10
N LYS A 35 -13.56 11.60 -19.93
CA LYS A 35 -12.65 12.71 -19.64
C LYS A 35 -11.19 12.25 -19.65
N ILE A 36 -10.93 11.07 -19.08
CA ILE A 36 -9.57 10.52 -19.05
C ILE A 36 -9.10 10.19 -20.47
N ARG A 37 -9.94 9.50 -21.27
CA ARG A 37 -9.65 9.20 -22.69
C ARG A 37 -9.31 10.46 -23.48
N SER A 38 -10.02 11.57 -23.29
CA SER A 38 -9.72 12.83 -23.99
C SER A 38 -8.40 13.47 -23.53
N MET A 39 -7.97 13.25 -22.28
CA MET A 39 -6.73 13.81 -21.74
C MET A 39 -5.48 13.01 -22.14
N ILE A 40 -5.55 11.68 -22.13
CA ILE A 40 -4.36 10.81 -22.29
C ILE A 40 -4.37 9.96 -23.56
N GLY A 41 -5.48 9.95 -24.29
CA GLY A 41 -5.69 9.14 -25.48
C GLY A 41 -6.06 7.68 -25.17
N GLU A 42 -6.67 7.02 -26.15
CA GLU A 42 -7.26 5.68 -26.02
C GLU A 42 -6.24 4.60 -25.63
N LYS A 43 -5.03 4.63 -26.21
CA LYS A 43 -3.98 3.65 -25.92
C LYS A 43 -3.60 3.65 -24.42
N LYS A 44 -3.35 4.83 -23.86
CA LYS A 44 -2.97 4.96 -22.44
C LYS A 44 -4.14 4.63 -21.53
N TYR A 45 -5.36 5.00 -21.93
CA TYR A 45 -6.57 4.64 -21.19
C TYR A 45 -6.71 3.12 -21.02
N ARG A 46 -6.58 2.37 -22.12
CA ARG A 46 -6.70 0.90 -22.09
C ARG A 46 -5.60 0.24 -21.25
N ILE A 47 -4.37 0.74 -21.32
CA ILE A 47 -3.25 0.21 -20.51
C ILE A 47 -3.55 0.37 -19.03
N TRP A 48 -3.94 1.58 -18.60
CA TRP A 48 -4.25 1.86 -17.19
C TRP A 48 -5.46 1.09 -16.68
N ARG A 49 -6.50 0.95 -17.51
CA ARG A 49 -7.67 0.14 -17.21
C ARG A 49 -7.30 -1.32 -16.91
N VAL A 50 -6.48 -1.93 -17.77
CA VAL A 50 -6.01 -3.32 -17.58
C VAL A 50 -5.11 -3.43 -16.36
N TYR A 51 -4.21 -2.47 -16.14
CA TYR A 51 -3.33 -2.44 -14.97
C TYR A 51 -4.14 -2.42 -13.66
N LEU A 52 -5.10 -1.49 -13.51
CA LEU A 52 -5.89 -1.36 -12.28
C LEU A 52 -6.74 -2.61 -12.01
N ALA A 53 -7.43 -3.13 -13.03
CA ALA A 53 -8.20 -4.36 -12.90
C ALA A 53 -7.32 -5.58 -12.59
N GLY A 54 -6.16 -5.69 -13.25
CA GLY A 54 -5.19 -6.76 -13.01
C GLY A 54 -4.60 -6.73 -11.60
N CYS A 55 -4.25 -5.54 -11.10
CA CYS A 55 -3.78 -5.37 -9.73
C CYS A 55 -4.88 -5.72 -8.71
N ALA A 56 -6.10 -5.22 -8.88
CA ALA A 56 -7.22 -5.55 -8.00
C ALA A 56 -7.43 -7.08 -7.93
N HIS A 57 -7.39 -7.75 -9.08
CA HIS A 57 -7.50 -9.20 -9.14
C HIS A 57 -6.33 -9.91 -8.45
N ALA A 58 -5.08 -9.50 -8.70
CA ALA A 58 -3.89 -10.13 -8.12
C ALA A 58 -3.89 -10.08 -6.58
N PHE A 59 -4.37 -9.00 -5.97
CA PHE A 59 -4.56 -8.91 -4.52
C PHE A 59 -5.73 -9.76 -4.02
N SER A 60 -6.80 -9.93 -4.81
CA SER A 60 -7.97 -10.74 -4.41
C SER A 60 -7.70 -12.25 -4.32
N VAL A 61 -6.65 -12.72 -5.02
CA VAL A 61 -6.24 -14.14 -5.06
C VAL A 61 -4.98 -14.42 -4.22
N ASP A 62 -4.64 -13.52 -3.28
CA ASP A 62 -3.49 -13.63 -2.37
C ASP A 62 -2.11 -13.81 -3.04
N ASN A 63 -1.97 -13.44 -4.32
CA ASN A 63 -0.71 -13.56 -5.06
C ASN A 63 0.27 -12.40 -4.81
N VAL A 64 -0.17 -11.33 -4.15
CA VAL A 64 0.65 -10.13 -3.88
C VAL A 64 0.32 -9.58 -2.49
N ALA A 65 1.33 -9.08 -1.78
CA ALA A 65 1.16 -8.40 -0.50
C ALA A 65 1.95 -7.09 -0.46
N ILE A 66 1.52 -6.17 0.41
CA ILE A 66 2.23 -4.92 0.69
C ILE A 66 2.54 -4.89 2.18
N PHE A 67 3.81 -4.69 2.49
CA PHE A 67 4.28 -4.61 3.86
C PHE A 67 4.81 -3.22 4.15
N LYS A 68 4.34 -2.63 5.25
CA LYS A 68 5.00 -1.50 5.89
C LYS A 68 6.01 -2.06 6.87
N VAL A 69 7.28 -1.70 6.70
CA VAL A 69 8.36 -2.20 7.55
C VAL A 69 9.00 -1.05 8.29
N LEU A 70 8.91 -1.08 9.62
CA LEU A 70 9.58 -0.12 10.50
C LEU A 70 10.99 -0.64 10.80
N CYS A 71 11.99 0.19 10.60
CA CYS A 71 13.38 -0.15 10.85
C CYS A 71 14.09 0.90 11.70
N GLN A 72 15.15 0.48 12.40
CA GLN A 72 16.18 1.37 12.93
C GLN A 72 17.54 1.02 12.34
N LYS A 73 18.52 1.92 12.52
CA LYS A 73 19.92 1.59 12.23
C LYS A 73 20.39 0.47 13.15
N ALA A 74 21.02 -0.55 12.59
CA ALA A 74 21.56 -1.68 13.34
C ALA A 74 22.58 -1.22 14.40
N GLY A 75 22.62 -1.92 15.54
CA GLY A 75 23.51 -1.62 16.66
C GLY A 75 23.04 -0.47 17.56
N LYS A 76 21.83 0.05 17.37
CA LYS A 76 21.20 0.98 18.31
C LYS A 76 20.67 0.24 19.54
N PRO A 77 20.68 0.88 20.73
CA PRO A 77 20.09 0.28 21.93
C PRO A 77 18.60 0.00 21.74
N ALA A 78 18.12 -1.11 22.32
CA ALA A 78 16.71 -1.53 22.26
C ALA A 78 15.72 -0.56 22.95
N THR A 79 16.21 0.42 23.71
CA THR A 79 15.41 1.44 24.40
C THR A 79 14.92 2.57 23.48
N SER A 80 15.27 2.52 22.19
CA SER A 80 14.86 3.50 21.17
C SER A 80 13.36 3.48 20.85
N ILE A 81 12.66 2.39 21.17
CA ILE A 81 11.22 2.24 20.94
C ILE A 81 10.49 1.76 22.21
N PRO A 82 9.22 2.15 22.40
CA PRO A 82 8.40 1.59 23.46
C PRO A 82 8.26 0.07 23.32
N THR A 83 8.15 -0.64 24.44
CA THR A 83 8.01 -2.11 24.49
C THR A 83 6.68 -2.62 23.90
N SER A 84 5.69 -1.75 23.72
CA SER A 84 4.41 -2.09 23.11
C SER A 84 4.12 -1.21 21.90
N ARG A 85 3.36 -1.74 20.94
CA ARG A 85 2.95 -1.01 19.73
C ARG A 85 1.79 -0.03 19.96
N ARG A 86 1.35 0.19 21.21
CA ARG A 86 0.18 1.03 21.52
C ARG A 86 0.31 2.45 20.97
N TYR A 87 1.53 3.01 21.00
CA TYR A 87 1.83 4.32 20.44
C TYR A 87 1.49 4.46 18.94
N MET A 88 1.41 3.35 18.19
CA MET A 88 1.05 3.36 16.78
C MET A 88 -0.46 3.54 16.54
N TYR A 89 -1.30 3.23 17.53
CA TYR A 89 -2.76 3.15 17.38
C TYR A 89 -3.52 4.12 18.30
N GLU A 90 -2.94 4.55 19.41
CA GLU A 90 -3.61 5.42 20.39
C GLU A 90 -3.86 6.85 19.89
N SER A 91 -3.10 7.33 18.90
CA SER A 91 -3.31 8.65 18.28
C SER A 91 -4.47 8.68 17.26
N ALA A 92 -5.09 7.53 16.97
CA ALA A 92 -6.12 7.37 15.93
C ALA A 92 -7.55 7.27 16.49
N SER A 93 -7.84 7.87 17.65
CA SER A 93 -9.24 8.16 18.02
C SER A 93 -9.76 9.29 17.12
N VAL A 94 -10.19 8.91 15.92
CA VAL A 94 -10.92 9.77 15.00
C VAL A 94 -12.27 10.09 15.64
N ARG A 95 -12.55 11.38 15.82
CA ARG A 95 -13.89 11.88 16.16
C ARG A 95 -14.84 11.71 14.99
#